data_AF-A0A2Z2MI14-F1
#
_entry.id   AF-A0A2Z2MI14-F1
#
_cell.length_a   1.000
_cell.length_b   1.000
_cell.length_c   1.000
_cell.angle_alpha   90.00
_cell.angle_beta   90.00
_cell.angle_gamma   90.00
#
_symmetry.space_group_name_H-M   'P 1'
#
loop_
_entity.id
_entity.type
_entity.pdbx_description
1 polymer ?
#
loop_
_entity_poly.entity_id
_entity_poly.type
_entity_poly.pdbx_seq_one_letter_code
_entity_poly.pdbx_strand_id
1 'polypeptide(L)'
;MQEWYRSRALYEAVLKLVNSGKTGEALQMADGIPDKVIRSKAFSHIAVEVARRGQDYGEALDRAIKAALDIENHDESTKALMSLAFEFLNLGKPDEAMRISGYITDLSNRSKVEAEVALALAKAGKVSEAMEIINGIMDDDVKTWAMSRLASQL
;
A
#
# COMPACT_ATOMS: atom_id res chain seq x y z
N MET A 1 10.72 -25.74 1.73
CA MET A 1 10.42 -25.83 3.18
C MET A 1 11.42 -25.03 4.03
N GLN A 2 12.74 -25.23 3.89
CA GLN A 2 13.75 -24.43 4.62
C GLN A 2 13.69 -22.92 4.33
N GLU A 3 13.45 -22.54 3.08
CA GLU A 3 13.36 -21.15 2.65
C GLU A 3 12.20 -20.39 3.29
N TRP A 4 11.04 -21.04 3.43
CA TRP A 4 9.87 -20.47 4.09
C TRP A 4 10.14 -20.20 5.57
N TYR A 5 10.70 -21.16 6.30
CA TYR A 5 11.04 -20.99 7.71
C TYR A 5 12.09 -19.88 7.91
N ARG A 6 13.10 -19.82 7.04
CA ARG A 6 14.11 -18.75 7.07
C ARG A 6 13.47 -17.38 6.84
N SER A 7 12.63 -17.26 5.81
CA SER A 7 11.92 -16.02 5.48
C SER A 7 11.02 -15.59 6.64
N ARG A 8 10.32 -16.55 7.27
CA ARG A 8 9.46 -16.29 8.42
C ARG A 8 10.26 -15.81 9.64
N ALA A 9 11.38 -16.43 9.95
CA ALA A 9 12.23 -16.03 11.07
C ALA A 9 12.81 -14.62 10.87
N LEU A 10 13.28 -14.31 9.65
CA LEU A 10 13.75 -12.97 9.30
C LEU A 10 12.63 -11.93 9.39
N TYR A 11 11.43 -12.26 8.92
CA TYR A 11 10.25 -11.40 9.07
C TYR A 11 9.94 -11.09 10.54
N GLU A 12 9.96 -12.10 11.41
CA GLU A 12 9.74 -11.90 12.85
C GLU A 12 10.83 -11.02 13.49
N ALA A 13 12.08 -11.14 13.04
CA ALA A 13 13.16 -10.25 13.46
C ALA A 13 12.91 -8.80 12.99
N VAL A 14 12.46 -8.60 11.74
CA VAL A 14 12.05 -7.29 11.21
C VAL A 14 10.99 -6.66 12.11
N LEU A 15 9.93 -7.39 12.47
CA LEU A 15 8.87 -6.86 13.34
C LEU A 15 9.42 -6.36 14.69
N LYS A 16 10.32 -7.13 15.31
CA LYS A 16 10.96 -6.74 16.59
C LYS A 16 11.83 -5.49 16.44
N LEU A 17 12.59 -5.38 15.36
CA LEU A 17 13.45 -4.23 15.08
C LEU A 17 12.63 -2.96 14.86
N VAL A 18 11.54 -3.06 14.08
CA VAL A 18 10.59 -1.96 13.87
C VAL A 18 9.99 -1.50 15.21
N ASN A 19 9.52 -2.43 16.05
CA ASN A 19 8.97 -2.09 17.37
C ASN A 19 10.00 -1.43 18.30
N SER A 20 11.29 -1.69 18.08
CA SER A 20 12.39 -1.08 18.83
C SER A 20 12.90 0.24 18.22
N GLY A 21 12.27 0.73 17.14
CA GLY A 21 12.69 1.97 16.46
C GLY A 21 13.94 1.83 15.58
N LYS A 22 14.42 0.61 15.35
CA LYS A 22 15.63 0.32 14.58
C LYS A 22 15.33 0.14 13.10
N THR A 23 14.81 1.20 12.47
CA THR A 23 14.32 1.16 11.08
C THR A 23 15.41 0.74 10.08
N GLY A 24 16.63 1.27 10.19
CA GLY A 24 17.73 0.90 9.29
C GLY A 24 18.10 -0.58 9.37
N GLU A 25 18.21 -1.13 10.58
CA GLU A 25 18.45 -2.57 10.79
C GLU A 25 17.29 -3.41 10.26
N ALA A 26 16.03 -2.95 10.43
CA ALA A 26 14.86 -3.63 9.91
C ALA A 26 14.86 -3.70 8.38
N LEU A 27 15.22 -2.61 7.70
CA LEU A 27 15.33 -2.56 6.23
C LEU A 27 16.41 -3.53 5.73
N GLN A 28 17.59 -3.54 6.36
CA GLN A 28 18.66 -4.47 6.03
C GLN A 28 18.25 -5.94 6.26
N MET A 29 17.52 -6.22 7.34
CA MET A 29 17.02 -7.57 7.63
C MET A 29 15.96 -8.01 6.61
N ALA A 30 15.10 -7.08 6.17
CA ALA A 30 14.10 -7.34 5.14
C ALA A 30 14.72 -7.64 3.76
N ASP A 31 15.82 -6.99 3.39
CA ASP A 31 16.58 -7.31 2.15
C ASP A 31 17.01 -8.79 2.12
N GLY A 32 17.33 -9.36 3.29
CA GLY A 32 17.78 -10.74 3.42
C GLY A 32 16.69 -11.80 3.31
N ILE A 33 15.41 -11.42 3.22
CA ILE A 33 14.27 -12.35 3.11
C ILE A 33 14.23 -12.97 1.70
N PRO A 34 14.38 -14.30 1.56
CA PRO A 34 14.35 -14.95 0.24
C PRO A 34 12.97 -14.96 -0.41
N ASP A 35 11.93 -15.30 0.35
CA ASP A 35 10.56 -15.35 -0.16
C ASP A 35 10.06 -13.92 -0.46
N LYS A 36 9.77 -13.65 -1.73
CA LYS A 36 9.43 -12.31 -2.20
C LYS A 36 8.13 -11.76 -1.63
N VAL A 37 7.14 -12.62 -1.39
CA VAL A 37 5.87 -12.22 -0.78
C VAL A 37 6.09 -11.83 0.68
N ILE A 38 6.87 -12.61 1.43
CA ILE A 38 7.23 -12.29 2.82
C ILE A 38 8.11 -11.03 2.86
N ARG A 39 9.04 -10.86 1.92
CA ARG A 39 9.89 -9.66 1.80
C ARG A 39 9.06 -8.41 1.54
N SER A 40 8.13 -8.45 0.59
CA SER A 40 7.19 -7.35 0.33
C SER A 40 6.39 -7.00 1.58
N LYS A 41 5.84 -8.00 2.29
CA LYS A 41 5.14 -7.78 3.57
C LYS A 41 6.03 -7.12 4.62
N ALA A 42 7.31 -7.51 4.71
CA ALA A 42 8.27 -6.93 5.64
C ALA A 42 8.48 -5.44 5.36
N PHE A 43 8.78 -5.07 4.11
CA PHE A 43 8.96 -3.67 3.74
C PHE A 43 7.68 -2.85 3.91
N SER A 44 6.53 -3.39 3.53
CA SER A 44 5.23 -2.74 3.77
C SER A 44 5.01 -2.45 5.26
N HIS A 45 5.28 -3.42 6.14
CA HIS A 45 5.16 -3.22 7.58
C HIS A 45 6.12 -2.13 8.08
N ILE A 46 7.38 -2.12 7.62
CA ILE A 46 8.34 -1.08 7.99
C ILE A 46 7.82 0.30 7.55
N ALA A 47 7.43 0.46 6.28
CA ALA A 47 6.96 1.73 5.73
C ALA A 47 5.74 2.28 6.50
N VAL A 48 4.75 1.42 6.73
CA VAL A 48 3.51 1.78 7.44
C VAL A 48 3.78 2.19 8.89
N GLU A 49 4.64 1.46 9.61
CA GLU A 49 4.91 1.76 11.02
C GLU A 49 5.80 3.01 11.20
N VAL A 50 6.76 3.24 10.30
CA VAL A 50 7.55 4.48 10.27
C VAL A 50 6.64 5.67 9.98
N ALA A 51 5.73 5.53 9.00
CA ALA A 51 4.73 6.54 8.66
C ALA A 51 3.79 6.84 9.83
N ARG A 52 3.32 5.80 10.54
CA ARG A 52 2.44 5.93 11.72
C ARG A 52 3.10 6.72 12.86
N ARG A 53 4.43 6.63 13.00
CA ARG A 53 5.20 7.39 13.98
C ARG A 53 5.52 8.82 13.54
N GLY A 54 5.09 9.22 12.35
CA GLY A 54 5.38 10.54 11.78
C GLY A 54 6.86 10.73 11.40
N GLN A 55 7.61 9.63 11.26
CA GLN A 55 9.01 9.67 10.83
C GLN A 55 9.09 9.67 9.30
N ASP A 56 10.26 10.03 8.74
CA ASP A 56 10.48 9.94 7.30
C ASP A 56 10.47 8.46 6.86
N TYR A 57 9.47 8.10 6.07
CA TYR A 57 9.24 6.75 5.54
C TYR A 57 9.54 6.63 4.04
N GLY A 58 10.05 7.69 3.38
CA GLY A 58 10.19 7.73 1.93
C GLY A 58 11.00 6.54 1.37
N GLU A 59 12.18 6.28 1.94
CA GLU A 59 13.00 5.13 1.55
C GLU A 59 12.27 3.79 1.80
N ALA A 60 11.61 3.65 2.95
CA ALA A 60 10.90 2.43 3.31
C ALA A 60 9.72 2.16 2.36
N LEU A 61 8.98 3.19 1.97
CA LEU A 61 7.88 3.10 1.02
C LEU A 61 8.38 2.74 -0.38
N ASP A 62 9.46 3.37 -0.86
CA ASP A 62 10.05 3.04 -2.16
C ASP A 62 10.51 1.58 -2.22
N ARG A 63 11.12 1.08 -1.14
CA ARG A 63 11.49 -0.34 -1.02
C ARG A 63 10.27 -1.26 -0.95
N ALA A 64 9.18 -0.85 -0.28
CA ALA A 64 7.94 -1.62 -0.21
C ALA A 64 7.29 -1.76 -1.60
N ILE A 65 7.19 -0.67 -2.35
CA ILE A 65 6.67 -0.67 -3.74
C ILE A 65 7.56 -1.55 -4.61
N LYS A 66 8.88 -1.37 -4.56
CA LYS A 66 9.83 -2.18 -5.34
C LYS A 66 9.72 -3.66 -5.01
N ALA A 67 9.60 -4.02 -3.73
CA ALA A 67 9.47 -5.41 -3.31
C ALA A 67 8.12 -6.03 -3.72
N ALA A 68 7.03 -5.25 -3.72
CA ALA A 68 5.74 -5.70 -4.23
C ALA A 68 5.78 -5.95 -5.75
N LEU A 69 6.47 -5.09 -6.51
CA LEU A 69 6.66 -5.23 -7.95
C LEU A 69 7.58 -6.40 -8.34
N ASP A 70 8.47 -6.82 -7.45
CA ASP A 70 9.41 -7.92 -7.69
C ASP A 70 8.76 -9.31 -7.53
N ILE A 71 7.54 -9.40 -6.99
CA ILE A 71 6.78 -10.65 -6.89
C ILE A 71 6.40 -11.15 -8.30
N GLU A 72 6.76 -12.39 -8.64
CA GLU A 72 6.54 -12.93 -10.00
C GLU A 72 5.06 -13.15 -10.32
N ASN A 73 4.28 -13.57 -9.32
CA ASN A 73 2.84 -13.77 -9.51
C ASN A 73 2.14 -12.40 -9.55
N HIS A 74 1.56 -12.08 -10.71
CA HIS A 74 0.94 -10.79 -10.95
C HIS A 74 -0.23 -10.47 -9.99
N ASP A 75 -1.03 -11.48 -9.63
CA ASP A 75 -2.14 -11.31 -8.70
C ASP A 75 -1.62 -11.05 -7.28
N GLU A 76 -0.54 -11.71 -6.88
CA GLU A 76 0.09 -11.48 -5.57
C GLU A 76 0.77 -10.11 -5.50
N SER A 77 1.44 -9.69 -6.57
CA SER A 77 2.01 -8.34 -6.71
C SER A 77 0.92 -7.27 -6.58
N THR A 78 -0.19 -7.44 -7.32
CA THR A 78 -1.35 -6.52 -7.27
C THR A 78 -1.95 -6.49 -5.86
N LYS A 79 -2.15 -7.64 -5.22
CA LYS A 79 -2.65 -7.72 -3.84
C LYS A 79 -1.71 -7.02 -2.86
N ALA A 80 -0.39 -7.14 -3.02
CA ALA A 80 0.58 -6.48 -2.17
C ALA A 80 0.54 -4.95 -2.31
N LEU A 81 0.49 -4.43 -3.55
CA LEU A 81 0.35 -3.00 -3.83
C LEU A 81 -0.98 -2.43 -3.29
N MET A 82 -2.09 -3.12 -3.53
CA MET A 82 -3.40 -2.70 -3.00
C MET A 82 -3.39 -2.67 -1.47
N SER A 83 -2.86 -3.71 -0.82
CA SER A 83 -2.75 -3.76 0.64
C SER A 83 -1.92 -2.59 1.17
N LEU A 84 -0.79 -2.27 0.53
CA LEU A 84 0.03 -1.13 0.92
C LEU A 84 -0.71 0.20 0.75
N ALA A 85 -1.40 0.40 -0.39
CA ALA A 85 -2.18 1.60 -0.64
C ALA A 85 -3.27 1.80 0.41
N PHE A 86 -4.02 0.75 0.75
CA PHE A 86 -5.09 0.85 1.76
C PHE A 86 -4.55 1.10 3.17
N GLU A 87 -3.40 0.54 3.55
CA GLU A 87 -2.75 0.87 4.82
C GLU A 87 -2.37 2.35 4.90
N PHE A 88 -1.79 2.92 3.82
CA PHE A 88 -1.49 4.35 3.77
C PHE A 88 -2.76 5.21 3.78
N LEU A 89 -3.82 4.78 3.09
CA LEU A 89 -5.11 5.45 3.14
C LEU A 89 -5.70 5.47 4.56
N ASN A 90 -5.61 4.35 5.28
CA ASN A 90 -6.05 4.22 6.68
C ASN A 90 -5.21 5.09 7.64
N LEU A 91 -3.96 5.38 7.30
CA LEU A 91 -3.12 6.34 8.02
C LEU A 91 -3.44 7.81 7.68
N GLY A 92 -4.47 8.07 6.85
CA GLY A 92 -4.82 9.42 6.42
C GLY A 92 -3.82 10.00 5.41
N LYS A 93 -3.16 9.14 4.61
CA LYS A 93 -2.20 9.54 3.57
C LYS A 93 -2.74 9.20 2.17
N PRO A 94 -3.80 9.90 1.69
CA PRO A 94 -4.42 9.62 0.39
C PRO A 94 -3.46 9.80 -0.79
N ASP A 95 -2.52 10.75 -0.71
CA ASP A 95 -1.55 10.99 -1.78
C ASP A 95 -0.62 9.79 -2.00
N GLU A 96 -0.22 9.11 -0.93
CA GLU A 96 0.61 7.90 -1.05
C GLU A 96 -0.19 6.72 -1.60
N ALA A 97 -1.44 6.56 -1.17
CA ALA A 97 -2.34 5.56 -1.72
C ALA A 97 -2.57 5.76 -3.23
N MET A 98 -2.75 7.02 -3.66
CA MET A 98 -2.83 7.40 -5.07
C MET A 98 -1.52 7.16 -5.83
N ARG A 99 -0.38 7.48 -5.21
CA ARG A 99 0.94 7.17 -5.80
C ARG A 99 1.11 5.66 -6.02
N ILE A 100 0.70 4.84 -5.05
CA ILE A 100 0.81 3.37 -5.13
C ILE A 100 -0.14 2.80 -6.20
N SER A 101 -1.36 3.34 -6.35
CA SER A 101 -2.30 2.87 -7.38
C SER A 101 -1.72 2.96 -8.79
N GLY A 102 -0.88 3.97 -9.06
CA GLY A 102 -0.19 4.14 -10.33
C GLY A 102 0.73 2.98 -10.73
N TYR A 103 1.14 2.12 -9.79
CA TYR A 103 1.94 0.92 -10.06
C TYR A 103 1.09 -0.33 -10.34
N ILE A 104 -0.23 -0.27 -10.14
CA ILE A 104 -1.15 -1.38 -10.40
C ILE A 104 -1.52 -1.35 -11.89
N THR A 105 -1.15 -2.40 -12.62
CA THR A 105 -1.43 -2.48 -14.07
C THR A 105 -2.82 -3.01 -14.38
N ASP A 106 -3.40 -3.83 -13.48
CA ASP A 106 -4.78 -4.28 -13.61
C ASP A 106 -5.74 -3.10 -13.43
N LEU A 107 -6.52 -2.82 -14.48
CA LEU A 107 -7.38 -1.64 -14.54
C LEU A 107 -8.42 -1.59 -13.42
N SER A 108 -9.07 -2.73 -13.16
CA SER A 108 -10.15 -2.80 -12.19
C SER A 108 -9.62 -2.62 -10.77
N ASN A 109 -8.50 -3.26 -10.44
CA ASN A 109 -7.87 -3.12 -9.13
C ASN A 109 -7.26 -1.73 -8.92
N ARG A 110 -6.65 -1.12 -9.93
CA ARG A 110 -6.20 0.28 -9.87
C ARG A 110 -7.37 1.21 -9.59
N SER A 111 -8.44 1.09 -10.37
CA SER A 111 -9.65 1.91 -10.25
C SER A 111 -10.29 1.78 -8.87
N LYS A 112 -10.27 0.59 -8.26
CA LYS A 112 -10.77 0.39 -6.89
C LYS A 112 -9.97 1.19 -5.85
N VAL A 113 -8.64 1.23 -5.97
CA VAL A 113 -7.82 2.05 -5.07
C VAL A 113 -8.10 3.54 -5.27
N GLU A 114 -8.17 3.99 -6.52
CA GLU A 114 -8.51 5.39 -6.86
C GLU A 114 -9.87 5.80 -6.29
N ALA A 115 -10.89 4.95 -6.42
CA ALA A 115 -12.21 5.16 -5.86
C ALA A 115 -12.20 5.27 -4.33
N GLU A 116 -11.51 4.37 -3.64
CA GLU A 116 -11.40 4.43 -2.17
C GLU A 116 -10.66 5.69 -1.71
N VAL A 117 -9.62 6.12 -2.43
CA VAL A 117 -8.94 7.40 -2.18
C VAL A 117 -9.91 8.57 -2.31
N ALA A 118 -10.68 8.63 -3.39
CA ALA A 118 -11.68 9.68 -3.59
C ALA A 118 -12.73 9.70 -2.47
N LEU A 119 -13.25 8.54 -2.07
CA LEU A 119 -14.24 8.45 -1.00
C LEU A 119 -13.66 8.86 0.37
N ALA A 120 -12.38 8.57 0.63
CA ALA A 120 -11.71 9.05 1.83
C ALA A 120 -11.54 10.58 1.83
N LEU A 121 -11.17 11.17 0.69
CA LEU A 121 -11.07 12.63 0.52
C LEU A 121 -12.44 13.31 0.72
N ALA A 122 -13.50 12.74 0.17
CA ALA A 122 -14.86 13.26 0.35
C ALA A 122 -15.28 13.26 1.83
N LYS A 123 -15.01 12.18 2.57
CA LYS A 123 -15.26 12.11 4.02
C LYS A 123 -14.47 13.15 4.82
N ALA A 124 -13.30 13.55 4.31
CA ALA A 124 -12.49 14.62 4.88
C ALA A 124 -12.95 16.04 4.44
N GLY A 125 -14.08 16.15 3.73
CA GLY A 125 -14.65 17.41 3.26
C GLY A 125 -14.09 17.90 1.91
N LYS A 126 -13.17 17.16 1.29
CA LYS A 126 -12.54 17.51 0.00
C LYS A 126 -13.34 16.98 -1.18
N VAL A 127 -14.60 17.38 -1.28
CA VAL A 127 -15.56 16.83 -2.26
C VAL A 127 -15.15 17.11 -3.71
N SER A 128 -14.59 18.29 -3.99
CA SER A 128 -14.12 18.63 -5.35
C SER A 128 -12.98 17.72 -5.81
N GLU A 129 -11.94 17.53 -4.98
CA GLU A 129 -10.83 16.61 -5.27
C GLU A 129 -11.34 15.16 -5.47
N ALA A 130 -12.29 14.72 -4.65
CA ALA A 130 -12.91 13.41 -4.80
C ALA A 130 -13.65 13.24 -6.14
N MET A 131 -14.41 14.25 -6.57
CA MET A 131 -15.10 14.21 -7.86
C MET A 131 -14.13 14.19 -9.04
N GLU A 132 -13.03 14.93 -8.98
CA GLU A 132 -12.00 14.92 -10.01
C GLU A 132 -11.40 13.51 -10.18
N ILE A 133 -11.05 12.85 -9.07
CA ILE A 133 -10.53 11.47 -9.11
C ILE A 133 -11.58 10.52 -9.68
N ILE A 134 -12.82 10.54 -9.19
CA ILE A 134 -13.88 9.64 -9.66
C ILE A 134 -14.16 9.84 -11.16
N ASN A 135 -14.10 11.08 -11.64
CA ASN A 135 -14.27 11.35 -13.07
C ASN A 135 -13.12 10.79 -13.92
N GLY A 136 -11.91 10.72 -13.35
CA GLY A 136 -10.72 10.13 -13.98
C GLY A 136 -10.68 8.59 -13.95
N ILE A 137 -11.51 7.93 -13.14
CA ILE A 137 -11.59 6.46 -13.10
C ILE A 137 -12.01 5.93 -14.48
N MET A 138 -11.23 4.98 -14.98
CA MET A 138 -11.39 4.40 -16.32
C MET A 138 -12.28 3.15 -16.35
N ASP A 139 -12.43 2.46 -15.22
CA ASP A 139 -13.37 1.33 -15.08
C ASP A 139 -14.76 1.88 -14.77
N ASP A 140 -15.69 1.76 -15.73
CA ASP A 140 -17.04 2.35 -15.63
C ASP A 140 -17.88 1.76 -14.48
N ASP A 141 -17.70 0.48 -14.16
CA ASP A 141 -18.42 -0.17 -13.06
C ASP A 141 -17.94 0.38 -11.72
N VAL A 142 -16.61 0.49 -11.54
CA VAL A 142 -16.02 1.08 -10.34
C VAL A 142 -16.36 2.56 -10.22
N LYS A 143 -16.32 3.30 -11.34
CA LYS A 143 -16.71 4.71 -11.39
C LYS A 143 -18.15 4.92 -10.97
N THR A 144 -19.08 4.14 -11.52
CA THR A 144 -20.51 4.22 -11.17
C THR A 144 -20.74 3.89 -9.70
N TRP A 145 -20.07 2.85 -9.20
CA TRP A 145 -20.11 2.50 -7.78
C TRP A 145 -19.59 3.64 -6.89
N ALA A 146 -18.46 4.24 -7.25
CA ALA A 146 -17.85 5.34 -6.50
C ALA A 146 -18.74 6.59 -6.49
N MET A 147 -19.35 6.96 -7.62
CA MET A 147 -20.32 8.07 -7.70
C MET A 147 -21.52 7.85 -6.79
N SER A 148 -22.12 6.65 -6.83
CA SER A 148 -23.25 6.29 -5.97
C SER A 148 -22.87 6.39 -4.48
N ARG A 149 -21.67 5.90 -4.14
CA ARG A 149 -21.17 5.94 -2.77
C ARG A 149 -20.87 7.36 -2.31
N LEU A 150 -20.32 8.21 -3.17
CA LEU A 150 -20.07 9.63 -2.91
C LEU A 150 -21.38 10.37 -2.66
N ALA A 151 -22.39 10.20 -3.52
CA ALA A 151 -23.69 10.83 -3.37
C ALA A 151 -24.39 10.44 -2.05
N SER A 152 -24.12 9.24 -1.54
CA SER A 152 -24.66 8.77 -0.24
C SER A 152 -23.90 9.30 0.99
N GLN A 153 -22.76 9.97 0.80
CA GLN A 153 -21.91 10.51 1.87
C GLN A 153 -22.06 12.03 2.04
N LEU A 154 -22.69 12.68 1.08
CA LEU A 154 -23.03 14.12 1.09
C LEU A 154 -24.44 14.32 1.66
#